data_AF-A0A183H0E3-F1
#
_entry.id   AF-A0A183H0E3-F1
#
_cell.length_a   1.000
_cell.length_b   1.000
_cell.length_c   1.000
_cell.angle_alpha   90.00
_cell.angle_beta   90.00
_cell.angle_gamma   90.00
#
_symmetry.space_group_name_H-M   'P 1'
#
loop_
_entity.id
_entity.type
_entity.pdbx_description
1 polymer ?
#
loop_
_entity_poly.entity_id
_entity_poly.type
_entity_poly.pdbx_seq_one_letter_code
_entity_poly.pdbx_strand_id
1 'polypeptide(L)'
;MLNAAQKSFSHNFAALARYHETLKELSDINDESSMALLRTLYSVWKHNRQMMVVLITKMLRMTLMSANAVVFWLLSNLDQELHRFWLWEALFIVIKHACGHTNRCKKKFQQMQEKRAKMDRNDGEANQNFCFKEEEDSLGVILDDDVEEKRKELKELQEMLKNLFLNVLHKLVVFLSEHLVKYETAGRNYDTYWYRYMMGRFKEILLKYWHELFEMKQDIDKELFVTAGIDSRILEVYCQFTALRA
;
A
#
# COMPACT_ATOMS: atom_id res chain seq x y z
N MET A 1 5.69 25.52 -9.51
CA MET A 1 6.14 25.14 -8.15
C MET A 1 7.41 24.27 -8.17
N LEU A 2 7.34 23.03 -8.67
CA LEU A 2 8.49 22.08 -8.61
C LEU A 2 9.78 22.61 -9.23
N ASN A 3 9.69 23.31 -10.37
CA ASN A 3 10.85 23.93 -11.02
C ASN A 3 11.51 25.02 -10.14
N ALA A 4 10.72 25.81 -9.42
CA ALA A 4 11.25 26.84 -8.52
C ALA A 4 11.90 26.24 -7.25
N ALA A 5 11.47 25.03 -6.86
CA ALA A 5 11.96 24.33 -5.68
C ALA A 5 13.09 23.33 -5.99
N GLN A 6 13.60 23.27 -7.23
CA GLN A 6 14.48 22.21 -7.70
C GLN A 6 15.86 22.13 -7.01
N LYS A 7 16.23 23.13 -6.21
CA LYS A 7 17.56 23.28 -5.60
C LYS A 7 17.93 22.14 -4.64
N SER A 8 16.98 21.61 -3.87
CA SER A 8 17.21 20.45 -3.00
C SER A 8 15.91 19.75 -2.60
N PHE A 9 16.02 18.59 -1.93
CA PHE A 9 14.87 17.90 -1.34
C PHE A 9 14.12 18.81 -0.36
N SER A 10 14.84 19.51 0.52
CA SER A 10 14.24 20.40 1.52
C SER A 10 13.44 21.55 0.89
N HIS A 11 13.90 22.13 -0.22
CA HIS A 11 13.14 23.16 -0.93
C HIS A 11 11.84 22.60 -1.51
N ASN A 12 11.88 21.40 -2.12
CA ASN A 12 10.66 20.75 -2.60
C ASN A 12 9.70 20.41 -1.45
N PHE A 13 10.20 19.96 -0.30
CA PHE A 13 9.36 19.67 0.86
C PHE A 13 8.72 20.93 1.44
N ALA A 14 9.47 22.03 1.53
CA ALA A 14 8.94 23.32 1.97
C ALA A 14 7.88 23.84 1.00
N ALA A 15 8.10 23.68 -0.31
CA ALA A 15 7.10 24.04 -1.32
C ALA A 15 5.83 23.19 -1.19
N LEU A 16 5.96 21.85 -1.10
CA LEU A 16 4.81 20.96 -0.91
C LEU A 16 4.02 21.30 0.36
N ALA A 17 4.72 21.59 1.46
CA ALA A 17 4.07 21.98 2.72
C ALA A 17 3.35 23.34 2.60
N ARG A 18 3.99 24.33 1.97
CA ARG A 18 3.41 25.67 1.77
C ARG A 18 2.15 25.64 0.91
N TYR A 19 2.09 24.76 -0.09
CA TYR A 19 0.97 24.65 -1.01
C TYR A 19 0.08 23.43 -0.70
N HIS A 20 0.17 22.85 0.51
CA HIS A 20 -0.53 21.61 0.83
C HIS A 20 -2.05 21.74 0.67
N GLU A 21 -2.67 22.77 1.25
CA GLU A 21 -4.13 22.98 1.13
C GLU A 21 -4.56 23.16 -0.33
N THR A 22 -3.85 24.00 -1.11
CA THR A 22 -4.13 24.18 -2.54
C THR A 22 -3.98 22.88 -3.32
N LEU A 23 -2.94 22.10 -3.02
CA LEU A 23 -2.74 20.80 -3.67
C LEU A 23 -3.84 19.81 -3.26
N LYS A 24 -4.31 19.89 -2.01
CA LYS A 24 -5.37 19.04 -1.49
C LYS A 24 -6.70 19.32 -2.18
N GLU A 25 -7.09 20.59 -2.27
CA GLU A 25 -8.25 21.07 -3.04
C GLU A 25 -8.18 20.63 -4.51
N LEU A 26 -7.00 20.69 -5.14
CA LEU A 26 -6.81 20.23 -6.52
C LEU A 26 -6.80 18.70 -6.66
N SER A 27 -6.44 17.99 -5.60
CA SER A 27 -6.28 16.52 -5.59
C SER A 27 -7.53 15.77 -5.16
N ASP A 28 -8.67 16.47 -5.04
CA ASP A 28 -9.89 15.95 -4.44
C ASP A 28 -10.23 14.54 -4.93
N ILE A 29 -10.62 13.71 -3.95
CA ILE A 29 -10.69 12.24 -3.86
C ILE A 29 -10.95 11.53 -5.20
N ASN A 30 -9.97 11.50 -6.08
CA ASN A 30 -10.06 10.74 -7.32
C ASN A 30 -8.69 10.20 -7.74
N ASP A 31 -8.69 8.96 -8.21
CA ASP A 31 -7.49 8.32 -8.73
C ASP A 31 -6.96 9.09 -9.96
N GLU A 32 -7.82 9.78 -10.72
CA GLU A 32 -7.43 10.61 -11.86
C GLU A 32 -6.54 11.80 -11.45
N SER A 33 -6.88 12.49 -10.35
CA SER A 33 -6.09 13.59 -9.81
C SER A 33 -4.71 13.11 -9.33
N SER A 34 -4.68 11.95 -8.66
CA SER A 34 -3.43 11.28 -8.27
C SER A 34 -2.57 10.93 -9.50
N MET A 35 -3.19 10.44 -10.58
CA MET A 35 -2.52 10.12 -11.85
C MET A 35 -1.98 11.38 -12.54
N ALA A 36 -2.73 12.49 -12.53
CA ALA A 36 -2.29 13.76 -13.08
C ALA A 36 -1.05 14.28 -12.34
N LEU A 37 -1.06 14.25 -10.99
CA LEU A 37 0.09 14.63 -10.17
C LEU A 37 1.32 13.75 -10.47
N LEU A 38 1.16 12.43 -10.62
CA LEU A 38 2.26 11.52 -11.00
C LEU A 38 2.84 11.85 -12.36
N ARG A 39 1.98 12.10 -13.35
CA ARG A 39 2.41 12.48 -14.71
C ARG A 39 3.20 13.79 -14.68
N THR A 40 2.76 14.77 -13.89
CA THR A 40 3.48 16.04 -13.70
C THR A 40 4.81 15.85 -12.97
N LEU A 41 4.86 15.02 -11.92
CA LEU A 41 6.11 14.70 -11.25
C LEU A 41 7.11 14.06 -12.21
N TYR A 42 6.65 13.06 -12.96
CA TYR A 42 7.47 12.33 -13.91
C TYR A 42 7.98 13.24 -15.04
N SER A 43 7.15 14.13 -15.58
CA SER A 43 7.58 15.03 -16.65
C SER A 43 8.69 15.98 -16.21
N VAL A 44 8.68 16.41 -14.94
CA VAL A 44 9.69 17.29 -14.35
C VAL A 44 10.94 16.52 -13.91
N TRP A 45 10.77 15.33 -13.33
CA TRP A 45 11.83 14.63 -12.60
C TRP A 45 12.26 13.27 -13.21
N LYS A 46 11.84 12.93 -14.44
CA LYS A 46 12.23 11.66 -15.12
C LYS A 46 13.73 11.35 -15.12
N HIS A 47 14.59 12.37 -15.10
CA HIS A 47 16.04 12.22 -15.07
C HIS A 47 16.63 12.11 -13.66
N ASN A 48 15.86 12.47 -12.63
CA ASN A 48 16.27 12.37 -11.23
C ASN A 48 15.39 11.34 -10.49
N ARG A 49 15.77 10.08 -10.61
CA ARG A 49 15.05 8.93 -10.05
C ARG A 49 14.93 8.99 -8.52
N GLN A 50 15.98 9.46 -7.83
CA GLN A 50 15.95 9.59 -6.38
C GLN A 50 14.95 10.65 -5.94
N MET A 51 14.90 11.80 -6.64
CA MET A 51 13.89 12.82 -6.40
C MET A 51 12.47 12.28 -6.64
N MET A 52 12.25 11.50 -7.71
CA MET A 52 10.95 10.85 -7.93
C MET A 52 10.51 9.99 -6.74
N VAL A 53 11.37 9.08 -6.28
CA VAL A 53 11.06 8.21 -5.13
C VAL A 53 10.76 9.04 -3.87
N VAL A 54 11.59 10.05 -3.61
CA VAL A 54 11.45 10.92 -2.43
C VAL A 54 10.16 11.74 -2.47
N LEU A 55 9.79 12.30 -3.62
CA LEU A 55 8.58 13.10 -3.78
C LEU A 55 7.31 12.23 -3.70
N ILE A 56 7.30 11.07 -4.35
CA ILE A 56 6.19 10.09 -4.22
C ILE A 56 5.99 9.75 -2.74
N THR A 57 7.08 9.44 -2.03
CA THR A 57 7.04 9.12 -0.60
C THR A 57 6.46 10.28 0.23
N LYS A 58 6.89 11.52 -0.06
CA LYS A 58 6.45 12.70 0.66
C LYS A 58 4.97 12.99 0.40
N MET A 59 4.52 12.89 -0.85
CA MET A 59 3.14 13.18 -1.23
C MET A 59 2.16 12.12 -0.71
N LEU A 60 2.54 10.85 -0.66
CA LEU A 60 1.76 9.80 0.02
C LEU A 60 1.59 10.09 1.51
N ARG A 61 2.67 10.49 2.20
CA ARG A 61 2.61 10.84 3.63
C ARG A 61 1.79 12.09 3.92
N MET A 62 1.66 12.99 2.94
CA MET A 62 0.85 14.19 3.02
C MET A 62 -0.59 13.96 2.55
N THR A 63 -0.97 12.71 2.29
CA THR A 63 -2.29 12.30 1.79
C THR A 63 -2.74 13.07 0.54
N LEU A 64 -1.78 13.44 -0.32
CA LEU A 64 -2.06 14.11 -1.60
C LEU A 64 -2.35 13.10 -2.71
N MET A 65 -2.21 11.80 -2.43
CA MET A 65 -2.20 10.74 -3.41
C MET A 65 -2.74 9.42 -2.85
N SER A 66 -3.54 8.73 -3.66
CA SER A 66 -4.01 7.35 -3.39
C SER A 66 -2.88 6.34 -3.61
N ALA A 67 -2.64 5.46 -2.63
CA ALA A 67 -1.63 4.40 -2.77
C ALA A 67 -1.93 3.48 -3.96
N ASN A 68 -3.21 3.17 -4.21
CA ASN A 68 -3.65 2.36 -5.34
C ASN A 68 -3.34 3.05 -6.68
N ALA A 69 -3.62 4.34 -6.81
CA ALA A 69 -3.28 5.10 -8.02
C ALA A 69 -1.76 5.11 -8.26
N VAL A 70 -0.95 5.29 -7.22
CA VAL A 70 0.52 5.25 -7.37
C VAL A 70 1.00 3.87 -7.82
N VAL A 71 0.50 2.79 -7.20
CA VAL A 71 0.84 1.42 -7.61
C VAL A 71 0.42 1.18 -9.05
N PHE A 72 -0.82 1.51 -9.42
CA PHE A 72 -1.31 1.35 -10.78
C PHE A 72 -0.42 2.09 -11.78
N TRP A 73 -0.07 3.35 -11.52
CA TRP A 73 0.84 4.13 -12.37
C TRP A 73 2.21 3.48 -12.48
N LEU A 74 2.83 3.08 -11.36
CA LEU A 74 4.13 2.42 -11.38
C LEU A 74 4.08 1.16 -12.24
N LEU A 75 3.05 0.32 -12.04
CA LEU A 75 2.83 -0.93 -12.75
C LEU A 75 2.53 -0.73 -14.24
N SER A 76 1.88 0.36 -14.65
CA SER A 76 1.68 0.69 -16.07
C SER A 76 2.96 1.14 -16.76
N ASN A 77 3.88 1.77 -16.04
CA ASN A 77 5.17 2.21 -16.61
C ASN A 77 6.25 1.13 -16.55
N LEU A 78 5.98 0.02 -15.85
CA LEU A 78 6.92 -1.10 -15.74
C LEU A 78 7.30 -1.64 -17.13
N ASP A 79 6.38 -1.75 -18.09
CA ASP A 79 6.65 -2.32 -19.41
C ASP A 79 7.87 -1.72 -20.14
N GLN A 80 8.16 -0.44 -19.91
CA GLN A 80 9.29 0.26 -20.53
C GLN A 80 10.55 0.30 -19.65
N GLU A 81 10.41 0.08 -18.34
CA GLU A 81 11.45 0.37 -17.33
C GLU A 81 11.62 -0.73 -16.26
N LEU A 82 11.08 -1.94 -16.46
CA LEU A 82 11.05 -3.07 -15.50
C LEU A 82 12.38 -3.40 -14.81
N HIS A 83 13.49 -3.22 -15.51
CA HIS A 83 14.84 -3.48 -15.01
C HIS A 83 15.37 -2.38 -14.08
N ARG A 84 14.66 -1.24 -13.96
CA ARG A 84 15.14 -0.09 -13.19
C ARG A 84 14.76 -0.23 -11.72
N PHE A 85 15.79 -0.26 -10.88
CA PHE A 85 15.67 -0.45 -9.44
C PHE A 85 14.72 0.54 -8.75
N TRP A 86 14.69 1.80 -9.19
CA TRP A 86 13.90 2.86 -8.55
C TRP A 86 12.38 2.61 -8.59
N LEU A 87 11.86 1.92 -9.62
CA LEU A 87 10.43 1.60 -9.71
C LEU A 87 10.03 0.61 -8.62
N TRP A 88 10.87 -0.40 -8.39
CA TRP A 88 10.68 -1.38 -7.32
C TRP A 88 10.82 -0.72 -5.95
N GLU A 89 11.80 0.16 -5.77
CA GLU A 89 11.95 0.93 -4.54
C GLU A 89 10.70 1.76 -4.24
N ALA A 90 10.20 2.51 -5.23
CA ALA A 90 8.95 3.27 -5.09
C ALA A 90 7.77 2.35 -4.76
N LEU A 91 7.61 1.24 -5.49
CA LEU A 91 6.54 0.26 -5.27
C LEU A 91 6.57 -0.29 -3.83
N PHE A 92 7.74 -0.73 -3.37
CA PHE A 92 7.91 -1.23 -2.01
C PHE A 92 7.64 -0.17 -0.96
N ILE A 93 8.02 1.08 -1.19
CA ILE A 93 7.69 2.18 -0.28
C ILE A 93 6.17 2.40 -0.20
N VAL A 94 5.46 2.35 -1.34
CA VAL A 94 4.00 2.52 -1.37
C VAL A 94 3.30 1.37 -0.65
N ILE A 95 3.68 0.11 -0.93
CA ILE A 95 3.13 -1.06 -0.24
C ILE A 95 3.39 -0.96 1.27
N LYS A 96 4.63 -0.64 1.68
CA LYS A 96 5.00 -0.47 3.09
C LYS A 96 4.20 0.65 3.76
N HIS A 97 3.95 1.76 3.04
CA HIS A 97 3.13 2.86 3.53
C HIS A 97 1.70 2.40 3.78
N ALA A 98 1.08 1.71 2.82
CA ALA A 98 -0.28 1.19 2.94
C ALA A 98 -0.40 0.18 4.09
N CYS A 99 0.47 -0.84 4.15
CA CYS A 99 0.49 -1.82 5.24
C CYS A 99 0.66 -1.13 6.60
N GLY A 100 1.63 -0.20 6.69
CA GLY A 100 1.89 0.54 7.91
C GLY A 100 0.70 1.40 8.35
N HIS A 101 -0.03 2.00 7.41
CA HIS A 101 -1.23 2.79 7.72
C HIS A 101 -2.37 1.92 8.23
N THR A 102 -2.68 0.82 7.54
CA THR A 102 -3.70 -0.16 7.96
C THR A 102 -3.37 -0.77 9.32
N ASN A 103 -2.12 -1.18 9.55
CA ASN A 103 -1.69 -1.75 10.83
C ASN A 103 -1.77 -0.73 11.99
N ARG A 104 -1.47 0.56 11.74
CA ARG A 104 -1.65 1.62 12.74
C ARG A 104 -3.13 1.85 13.06
N CYS A 105 -3.99 1.85 12.04
CA CYS A 105 -5.44 1.99 12.24
C CYS A 105 -6.00 0.80 13.03
N LYS A 106 -5.64 -0.44 12.66
CA LYS A 106 -6.01 -1.68 13.37
C LYS A 106 -5.65 -1.64 14.85
N LYS A 107 -4.41 -1.22 15.17
CA LYS A 107 -3.96 -1.07 16.57
C LYS A 107 -4.76 -0.02 17.34
N LYS A 108 -5.03 1.15 16.75
CA LYS A 108 -5.85 2.20 17.37
C LYS A 108 -7.27 1.73 17.63
N PHE A 109 -7.87 1.01 16.68
CA PHE A 109 -9.21 0.43 16.83
C PHE A 109 -9.27 -0.62 17.95
N GLN A 110 -8.26 -1.48 18.08
CA GLN A 110 -8.16 -2.43 19.20
C GLN A 110 -8.05 -1.70 20.56
N GLN A 111 -7.22 -0.66 20.65
CA GLN A 111 -7.10 0.14 21.86
C GLN A 111 -8.41 0.86 22.24
N MET A 112 -9.16 1.37 21.27
CA MET A 112 -10.48 1.97 21.52
C MET A 112 -11.48 0.93 22.06
N GLN A 113 -11.52 -0.28 21.49
CA GLN A 113 -12.38 -1.36 21.99
C GLN A 113 -12.00 -1.80 23.41
N GLU A 114 -10.71 -1.94 23.71
CA GLU A 114 -10.23 -2.30 25.06
C GLU A 114 -10.57 -1.23 26.09
N LYS A 115 -10.46 0.06 25.74
CA LYS A 115 -10.85 1.18 26.62
C LYS A 115 -12.35 1.15 26.92
N ARG A 116 -13.19 0.93 25.91
CA ARG A 116 -14.64 0.78 26.08
C ARG A 116 -14.99 -0.41 26.98
N ALA A 117 -14.41 -1.58 26.73
CA ALA A 117 -14.64 -2.77 27.54
C ALA A 117 -14.19 -2.63 29.01
N LYS A 118 -13.31 -1.67 29.33
CA LYS A 118 -12.95 -1.33 30.72
C LYS A 118 -13.94 -0.34 31.34
N MET A 119 -14.45 0.62 30.58
CA MET A 119 -15.51 1.54 31.03
C MET A 119 -16.79 0.77 31.39
N ASP A 120 -17.22 -0.17 30.53
CA ASP A 120 -18.42 -0.99 30.78
C ASP A 120 -18.30 -1.87 32.05
N ARG A 121 -17.09 -2.27 32.43
CA ARG A 121 -16.85 -3.03 33.67
C ARG A 121 -16.89 -2.16 34.92
N ASN A 122 -16.39 -0.94 34.83
CA ASN A 122 -16.35 0.00 35.96
C ASN A 122 -17.74 0.57 36.28
N ASP A 123 -18.62 0.71 35.27
CA ASP A 123 -20.02 1.11 35.49
C ASP A 123 -20.84 0.06 36.27
N GLY A 124 -20.41 -1.21 36.25
CA GLY A 124 -21.01 -2.28 37.05
C GLY A 124 -20.61 -2.29 38.54
N GLU A 125 -19.53 -1.59 38.91
CA GLU A 125 -19.00 -1.50 40.29
C GLU A 125 -19.14 -0.08 40.90
N ALA A 126 -19.91 0.80 40.26
CA ALA A 126 -20.20 2.15 40.76
C ALA A 126 -21.30 2.14 41.83
N ASN A 127 -21.09 1.43 42.94
CA ASN A 127 -21.76 1.77 44.20
C ASN A 127 -20.81 1.61 45.40
N GLN A 128 -19.61 2.21 45.32
CA GLN A 128 -18.98 2.83 46.49
C GLN A 128 -17.75 3.66 46.08
N ASN A 129 -17.70 4.87 46.65
CA ASN A 129 -16.56 5.80 46.73
C ASN A 129 -16.28 6.70 45.52
N PHE A 130 -17.05 7.80 45.52
CA PHE A 130 -16.60 9.13 45.12
C PHE A 130 -15.22 9.45 45.75
N CYS A 131 -14.17 9.57 44.93
CA CYS A 131 -13.02 10.39 45.28
C CYS A 131 -12.46 11.02 44.00
N PHE A 132 -12.75 12.32 43.86
CA PHE A 132 -12.18 13.19 42.84
C PHE A 132 -10.64 13.20 42.93
N LYS A 133 -9.98 12.81 41.85
CA LYS A 133 -8.66 13.33 41.49
C LYS A 133 -8.69 13.76 40.04
N GLU A 134 -8.83 15.08 39.87
CA GLU A 134 -8.65 15.78 38.61
C GLU A 134 -7.16 15.83 38.30
N GLU A 135 -6.69 15.02 37.35
CA GLU A 135 -5.47 15.31 36.58
C GLU A 135 -5.71 14.89 35.12
N GLU A 136 -5.85 15.90 34.27
CA GLU A 136 -5.56 15.96 32.84
C GLU A 136 -5.25 14.63 32.12
N ASP A 137 -6.29 13.95 31.66
CA ASP A 137 -6.27 13.41 30.30
C ASP A 137 -7.68 13.57 29.73
N SER A 138 -7.78 13.96 28.47
CA SER A 138 -9.03 14.24 27.76
C SER A 138 -9.90 12.98 27.71
N LEU A 139 -10.68 12.75 28.77
CA LEU A 139 -11.67 11.70 28.94
C LEU A 139 -12.90 12.05 28.09
N GLY A 140 -12.71 12.02 26.78
CA GLY A 140 -13.84 11.87 25.86
C GLY A 140 -14.47 10.51 26.12
N VAL A 141 -15.74 10.51 26.51
CA VAL A 141 -16.60 9.32 26.45
C VAL A 141 -16.49 8.78 25.03
N ILE A 142 -15.95 7.57 24.85
CA ILE A 142 -15.89 6.94 23.53
C ILE A 142 -17.31 6.51 23.20
N LEU A 143 -17.95 7.19 22.24
CA LEU A 143 -19.31 6.88 21.83
C LEU A 143 -19.32 5.65 20.93
N ASP A 144 -20.44 4.93 20.92
CA ASP A 144 -20.65 3.78 20.03
C ASP A 144 -20.51 4.18 18.54
N ASP A 145 -20.93 5.41 18.22
CA ASP A 145 -20.80 6.00 16.90
C ASP A 145 -19.33 6.17 16.50
N ASP A 146 -18.44 6.59 17.41
CA ASP A 146 -17.00 6.74 17.13
C ASP A 146 -16.34 5.38 16.84
N VAL A 147 -16.76 4.33 17.57
CA VAL A 147 -16.25 2.97 17.38
C VAL A 147 -16.72 2.40 16.04
N GLU A 148 -17.98 2.64 15.67
CA GLU A 148 -18.52 2.17 14.39
C GLU A 148 -17.92 2.95 13.20
N GLU A 149 -17.71 4.26 13.32
CA GLU A 149 -17.01 5.06 12.32
C GLU A 149 -15.59 4.53 12.09
N LYS A 150 -14.83 4.28 13.17
CA LYS A 150 -13.47 3.73 13.06
C LYS A 150 -13.45 2.30 12.54
N ARG A 151 -14.47 1.49 12.84
CA ARG A 151 -14.63 0.16 12.24
C ARG A 151 -14.84 0.27 10.74
N LYS A 152 -15.67 1.21 10.28
CA LYS A 152 -15.92 1.46 8.86
C LYS A 152 -14.65 1.91 8.14
N GLU A 153 -13.93 2.89 8.69
CA GLU A 153 -12.64 3.36 8.16
C GLU A 153 -11.64 2.21 8.04
N LEU A 154 -11.53 1.34 9.05
CA LEU A 154 -10.63 0.19 9.01
C LEU A 154 -10.99 -0.79 7.90
N LYS A 155 -12.29 -1.09 7.69
CA LYS A 155 -12.74 -1.97 6.61
C LYS A 155 -12.39 -1.41 5.24
N GLU A 156 -12.60 -0.11 5.02
CA GLU A 156 -12.24 0.58 3.78
C GLU A 156 -10.73 0.53 3.52
N LEU A 157 -9.91 0.76 4.56
CA LEU A 157 -8.45 0.63 4.46
C LEU A 157 -8.00 -0.81 4.16
N GLN A 158 -8.64 -1.81 4.74
CA GLN A 158 -8.35 -3.22 4.47
C GLN A 158 -8.71 -3.60 3.03
N GLU A 159 -9.86 -3.14 2.53
CA GLU A 159 -10.27 -3.36 1.14
C GLU A 159 -9.32 -2.68 0.16
N MET A 160 -8.91 -1.43 0.44
CA MET A 160 -7.90 -0.75 -0.37
C MET A 160 -6.55 -1.48 -0.38
N LEU A 161 -6.11 -2.01 0.77
CA LEU A 161 -4.87 -2.79 0.88
C LEU A 161 -4.96 -4.11 0.10
N LYS A 162 -6.10 -4.79 0.19
CA LYS A 162 -6.39 -6.02 -0.58
C LYS A 162 -6.27 -5.75 -2.08
N ASN A 163 -6.95 -4.71 -2.57
CA ASN A 163 -6.92 -4.31 -3.98
C ASN A 163 -5.50 -3.92 -4.42
N LEU A 164 -4.73 -3.28 -3.54
CA LEU A 164 -3.32 -2.95 -3.79
C LEU A 164 -2.50 -4.22 -4.05
N PHE A 165 -2.58 -5.21 -3.16
CA PHE A 165 -1.84 -6.46 -3.33
C PHE A 165 -2.31 -7.26 -4.54
N LEU A 166 -3.62 -7.36 -4.78
CA LEU A 166 -4.17 -8.03 -5.94
C LEU A 166 -3.66 -7.42 -7.24
N ASN A 167 -3.69 -6.09 -7.36
CA ASN A 167 -3.16 -5.38 -8.54
C ASN A 167 -1.67 -5.69 -8.79
N VAL A 168 -0.87 -5.69 -7.74
CA VAL A 168 0.56 -6.01 -7.82
C VAL A 168 0.78 -7.45 -8.23
N LEU A 169 0.16 -8.41 -7.54
CA LEU A 169 0.33 -9.83 -7.81
C LEU A 169 -0.19 -10.19 -9.20
N HIS A 170 -1.38 -9.71 -9.57
CA HIS A 170 -1.96 -9.93 -10.89
C HIS A 170 -1.05 -9.41 -12.01
N LYS A 171 -0.53 -8.18 -11.90
CA LYS A 171 0.38 -7.64 -12.93
C LYS A 171 1.67 -8.45 -13.04
N LEU A 172 2.22 -8.95 -11.93
CA LEU A 172 3.41 -9.81 -11.95
C LEU A 172 3.13 -11.18 -12.58
N VAL A 173 1.99 -11.79 -12.25
CA VAL A 173 1.55 -13.04 -12.88
C VAL A 173 1.40 -12.82 -14.39
N VAL A 174 0.74 -11.75 -14.83
CA VAL A 174 0.58 -11.41 -16.25
C VAL A 174 1.94 -11.27 -16.93
N PHE A 175 2.86 -10.49 -16.37
CA PHE A 175 4.21 -10.32 -16.96
C PHE A 175 4.98 -11.63 -17.07
N LEU A 176 4.97 -12.44 -16.01
CA LEU A 176 5.64 -13.74 -16.04
C LEU A 176 4.99 -14.66 -17.08
N SER A 177 3.67 -14.74 -17.12
CA SER A 177 2.93 -15.57 -18.09
C SER A 177 3.19 -15.12 -19.53
N GLU A 178 3.14 -13.82 -19.84
CA GLU A 178 3.43 -13.28 -21.17
C GLU A 178 4.85 -13.66 -21.64
N HIS A 179 5.84 -13.57 -20.75
CA HIS A 179 7.20 -13.98 -21.06
C HIS A 179 7.30 -15.48 -21.31
N LEU A 180 6.65 -16.30 -20.49
CA LEU A 180 6.66 -17.76 -20.66
C LEU A 180 6.04 -18.17 -22.00
N VAL A 181 4.86 -17.64 -22.33
CA VAL A 181 4.17 -17.89 -23.61
C VAL A 181 5.02 -17.41 -24.79
N LYS A 182 5.65 -16.23 -24.70
CA LYS A 182 6.52 -15.70 -25.77
C LYS A 182 7.71 -16.60 -26.07
N TYR A 183 8.33 -17.18 -25.05
CA TYR A 183 9.50 -18.05 -25.25
C TYR A 183 9.12 -19.47 -25.65
N GLU A 184 7.99 -19.99 -25.15
CA GLU A 184 7.43 -21.27 -25.57
C GLU A 184 7.03 -21.25 -27.05
N THR A 185 6.29 -20.23 -27.48
CA THR A 185 5.91 -20.05 -28.90
C THR A 185 7.11 -19.86 -29.83
N ALA A 186 8.20 -19.26 -29.34
CA ALA A 186 9.44 -19.10 -30.09
C ALA A 186 10.36 -20.34 -30.06
N GLY A 187 10.02 -21.38 -29.29
CA GLY A 187 10.87 -22.57 -29.09
C GLY A 187 12.22 -22.25 -28.43
N ARG A 188 12.29 -21.18 -27.63
CA ARG A 188 13.52 -20.71 -26.97
C ARG A 188 13.48 -20.98 -25.47
N ASN A 189 14.65 -21.03 -24.84
CA ASN A 189 14.74 -21.15 -23.39
C ASN A 189 14.19 -19.87 -22.71
N TYR A 190 13.17 -20.04 -21.88
CA TYR A 190 12.52 -18.97 -21.11
C TYR A 190 13.39 -18.44 -19.96
N ASP A 191 14.37 -19.21 -19.49
CA ASP A 191 15.27 -18.86 -18.38
C ASP A 191 16.24 -17.75 -18.79
N THR A 192 15.71 -16.53 -18.78
CA THR A 192 16.45 -15.31 -19.08
C THR A 192 16.78 -14.58 -17.78
N TYR A 193 17.74 -13.65 -17.87
CA TYR A 193 18.00 -12.73 -16.77
C TYR A 193 16.73 -11.98 -16.33
N TRP A 194 15.90 -11.55 -17.30
CA TRP A 194 14.64 -10.87 -17.02
C TRP A 194 13.68 -11.77 -16.23
N TYR A 195 13.51 -13.02 -16.65
CA TYR A 195 12.64 -13.97 -15.95
C TYR A 195 13.09 -14.24 -14.52
N ARG A 196 14.39 -14.52 -14.32
CA ARG A 196 14.95 -14.73 -12.96
C ARG A 196 14.79 -13.51 -12.07
N TYR A 197 15.02 -12.32 -12.63
CA TYR A 197 14.83 -11.07 -11.92
C TYR A 197 13.36 -10.85 -11.52
N MET A 198 12.43 -11.01 -12.46
CA MET A 198 11.00 -10.83 -12.20
C MET A 198 10.43 -11.86 -11.24
N MET A 199 10.82 -13.13 -11.40
CA MET A 199 10.45 -14.19 -10.49
C MET A 199 11.03 -13.93 -9.08
N GLY A 200 12.26 -13.41 -9.01
CA GLY A 200 12.87 -12.98 -7.74
C GLY A 200 12.08 -11.86 -7.06
N ARG A 201 11.59 -10.86 -7.81
CA ARG A 201 10.74 -9.79 -7.28
C ARG A 201 9.37 -10.28 -6.82
N PHE A 202 8.77 -11.21 -7.57
CA PHE A 202 7.53 -11.87 -7.16
C PHE A 202 7.70 -12.59 -5.82
N LYS A 203 8.76 -13.40 -5.67
CA LYS A 203 9.13 -14.04 -4.40
C LYS A 203 9.38 -13.03 -3.29
N GLU A 204 10.09 -11.94 -3.57
CA GLU A 204 10.37 -10.89 -2.59
C GLU A 204 9.08 -10.28 -2.02
N ILE A 205 8.07 -10.01 -2.85
CA ILE A 205 6.79 -9.47 -2.38
C ILE A 205 6.07 -10.45 -1.46
N LEU A 206 5.99 -11.73 -1.87
CA LEU A 206 5.34 -12.77 -1.07
C LEU A 206 6.01 -12.92 0.31
N LEU A 207 7.34 -12.98 0.35
CA LEU A 207 8.09 -13.17 1.59
C LEU A 207 8.10 -11.93 2.49
N LYS A 208 8.23 -10.74 1.90
CA LYS A 208 8.37 -9.49 2.66
C LYS A 208 7.06 -9.07 3.35
N TYR A 209 5.92 -9.37 2.73
CA TYR A 209 4.59 -9.02 3.22
C TYR A 209 3.76 -10.26 3.57
N TRP A 210 4.43 -11.33 3.98
CA TRP A 210 3.77 -12.61 4.27
C TRP A 210 2.63 -12.45 5.27
N HIS A 211 2.80 -11.65 6.33
CA HIS A 211 1.80 -11.47 7.37
C HIS A 211 0.48 -10.91 6.79
N GLU A 212 0.56 -9.80 6.06
CA GLU A 212 -0.59 -9.18 5.41
C GLU A 212 -1.21 -10.10 4.34
N LEU A 213 -0.38 -10.75 3.51
CA LEU A 213 -0.85 -11.65 2.46
C LEU A 213 -1.58 -12.88 3.01
N PHE A 214 -1.13 -13.43 4.14
CA PHE A 214 -1.82 -14.54 4.78
C PHE A 214 -3.15 -14.14 5.43
N GLU A 215 -3.30 -12.89 5.89
CA GLU A 215 -4.61 -12.39 6.39
C GLU A 215 -5.64 -12.36 5.25
N MET A 216 -5.20 -12.08 4.01
CA MET A 216 -6.07 -11.98 2.82
C MET A 216 -5.96 -13.21 1.89
N LYS A 217 -5.42 -14.33 2.38
CA LYS A 217 -5.12 -15.52 1.57
C LYS A 217 -6.36 -16.02 0.82
N GLN A 218 -7.50 -16.09 1.51
CA GLN A 218 -8.73 -16.60 0.90
C GLN A 218 -9.19 -15.77 -0.30
N ASP A 219 -8.99 -14.45 -0.25
CA ASP A 219 -9.36 -13.55 -1.33
C ASP A 219 -8.35 -13.65 -2.49
N ILE A 220 -7.06 -13.71 -2.19
CA ILE A 220 -6.00 -13.91 -3.19
C ILE A 220 -6.16 -15.25 -3.91
N ASP A 221 -6.45 -16.33 -3.18
CA ASP A 221 -6.72 -17.65 -3.76
C ASP A 221 -7.90 -17.54 -4.74
N LYS A 222 -9.02 -16.95 -4.32
CA LYS A 222 -10.24 -16.84 -5.12
C LYS A 222 -10.10 -15.94 -6.35
N GLU A 223 -9.49 -14.77 -6.20
CA GLU A 223 -9.44 -13.76 -7.25
C GLU A 223 -8.29 -13.98 -8.24
N LEU A 224 -7.17 -14.56 -7.81
CA LEU A 224 -5.98 -14.72 -8.65
C LEU A 224 -5.69 -16.18 -9.02
N PHE A 225 -5.71 -17.10 -8.06
CA PHE A 225 -5.16 -18.47 -8.27
C PHE A 225 -6.20 -19.57 -8.51
N VAL A 226 -7.50 -19.28 -8.45
CA VAL A 226 -8.57 -20.21 -8.83
C VAL A 226 -8.66 -20.38 -10.35
N THR A 227 -8.14 -19.45 -11.14
CA THR A 227 -8.23 -19.51 -12.61
C THR A 227 -7.31 -20.59 -13.16
N ALA A 228 -7.88 -21.57 -13.88
CA ALA A 228 -7.19 -22.69 -14.52
C ALA A 228 -6.23 -22.31 -15.68
N GLY A 229 -5.64 -21.11 -15.66
CA GLY A 229 -4.79 -20.56 -16.71
C GLY A 229 -3.45 -19.99 -16.23
N ILE A 230 -3.12 -20.12 -14.93
CA ILE A 230 -1.79 -19.73 -14.44
C ILE A 230 -0.79 -20.85 -14.72
N ASP A 231 0.35 -20.47 -15.29
CA ASP A 231 1.45 -21.37 -15.55
C ASP A 231 1.94 -22.07 -14.26
N SER A 232 2.18 -23.38 -14.35
CA SER A 232 2.56 -24.21 -13.20
C SER A 232 3.81 -23.72 -12.47
N ARG A 233 4.76 -23.08 -13.18
CA ARG A 233 6.00 -22.54 -12.58
C ARG A 233 5.73 -21.35 -11.67
N ILE A 234 4.76 -20.50 -12.04
CA ILE A 234 4.35 -19.36 -11.21
C ILE A 234 3.52 -19.87 -10.02
N LEU A 235 2.62 -20.82 -10.28
CA LEU A 235 1.81 -21.46 -9.25
C LEU A 235 2.67 -22.19 -8.22
N GLU A 236 3.74 -22.87 -8.63
CA GLU A 236 4.67 -23.55 -7.72
C GLU A 236 5.26 -22.59 -6.68
N VAL A 237 5.65 -21.38 -7.10
CA VAL A 237 6.19 -20.37 -6.18
C VAL A 237 5.13 -19.92 -5.17
N TYR A 238 3.88 -19.77 -5.61
CA TYR A 238 2.78 -19.47 -4.71
C TYR A 238 2.47 -20.64 -3.76
N CYS A 239 2.52 -21.88 -4.24
CA CYS A 239 2.40 -23.08 -3.42
C CYS A 239 3.52 -23.18 -2.37
N GLN A 240 4.77 -22.88 -2.75
CA GLN A 240 5.90 -22.81 -1.81
C GLN A 240 5.67 -21.75 -0.73
N PHE A 241 5.12 -20.58 -1.10
CA PHE A 241 4.77 -19.54 -0.15
C PHE A 241 3.66 -20.01 0.81
N THR A 242 2.57 -20.60 0.29
CA THR A 242 1.47 -21.07 1.14
C THR A 242 1.88 -22.20 2.08
N ALA A 243 2.85 -23.04 1.67
CA ALA A 243 3.44 -24.08 2.50
C ALA A 243 4.21 -23.56 3.73
N LEU A 244 4.60 -22.27 3.77
CA LEU A 244 5.29 -21.69 4.94
C LEU A 244 4.42 -21.62 6.20
N ARG A 245 3.09 -21.77 6.06
CA ARG A 245 2.12 -21.77 7.17
C ARG A 245 1.17 -22.97 7.13
N ALA A 246 1.52 -24.00 6.34
CA ALA A 246 0.79 -25.26 6.28
C ALA A 246 1.13 -26.16 7.48
#